data_AF-A0A6B1BAS5-F1
#
_entry.id   AF-A0A6B1BAS5-F1
#
_cell.length_a   1.000
_cell.length_b   1.000
_cell.length_c   1.000
_cell.angle_alpha   90.00
_cell.angle_beta   90.00
_cell.angle_gamma   90.00
#
_symmetry.space_group_name_H-M   'P 1'
#
loop_
_entity.id
_entity.type
_entity.pdbx_description
1 polymer ?
#
loop_
_entity_poly.entity_id
_entity_poly.type
_entity_poly.pdbx_seq_one_letter_code
_entity_poly.pdbx_strand_id
1 'polypeptide(L)' 'MDAGNSAYCAVCDELIKFRARVRAEQIICNVYVKNRWDRVEHYHPECYEQAGSPYGEPKG' A
#
# COMPACT_ATOMS: atom_id res chain seq x y z
N MET A 1 -0.87 17.58 -16.17
CA MET A 1 -0.37 16.69 -15.11
C MET A 1 -1.60 16.02 -14.54
N ASP A 2 -1.92 14.82 -15.02
CA ASP A 2 -3.03 14.06 -14.45
C ASP A 2 -2.57 13.51 -13.09
N ALA A 3 -3.07 14.11 -12.01
CA ALA A 3 -2.91 13.63 -10.64
C ALA A 3 -3.79 12.38 -10.40
N GLY A 4 -3.71 11.42 -11.33
CA GLY A 4 -4.48 10.19 -11.34
C GLY A 4 -3.71 9.06 -10.69
N ASN A 5 -3.97 8.83 -9.40
CA ASN A 5 -3.96 7.50 -8.80
C ASN A 5 -2.62 6.71 -8.82
N SER A 6 -1.48 7.41 -8.84
CA SER A 6 -0.16 6.78 -8.72
C SER A 6 0.15 6.52 -7.23
N ALA A 7 -0.08 5.28 -6.77
CA ALA A 7 0.33 4.83 -5.44
C ALA A 7 1.75 4.26 -5.50
N TYR A 8 2.60 4.60 -4.53
CA TYR A 8 3.96 4.08 -4.40
C TYR A 8 4.04 3.16 -3.20
N CYS A 9 4.82 2.07 -3.32
CA CYS A 9 5.01 1.15 -2.22
C CYS A 9 5.92 1.76 -1.15
N ALA A 10 5.48 1.75 0.11
CA ALA A 10 6.23 2.26 1.24
C ALA A 10 7.50 1.46 1.61
N VAL A 11 7.78 0.34 0.92
CA VAL A 11 8.96 -0.52 1.15
C VAL A 11 10.02 -0.36 0.07
N CYS A 12 9.63 -0.39 -1.20
CA CYS A 12 10.56 -0.38 -2.33
C CYS A 12 10.56 0.93 -3.13
N ASP A 13 9.70 1.89 -2.78
CA ASP A 13 9.51 3.17 -3.47
C ASP A 13 9.10 3.05 -4.96
N GLU A 14 8.75 1.84 -5.43
CA GLU A 14 8.25 1.63 -6.79
C GLU A 14 6.74 1.88 -6.88
N LEU A 15 6.30 2.25 -8.09
CA LEU A 15 4.89 2.43 -8.40
C LEU A 15 4.12 1.10 -8.28
N ILE A 16 2.96 1.12 -7.62
CA ILE A 16 1.99 0.04 -7.67
C ILE A 16 1.34 0.02 -9.05
N LYS A 17 1.72 -0.97 -9.85
CA LYS A 17 1.27 -1.11 -11.25
C LYS A 17 -0.12 -1.74 -11.29
N PHE A 18 -1.16 -0.90 -11.42
CA PHE A 18 -2.50 -1.37 -11.80
C PHE A 18 -2.51 -1.74 -13.29
N ARG A 19 -2.40 -3.03 -13.62
CA ARG A 19 -2.60 -3.49 -15.00
C ARG A 19 -4.05 -3.89 -15.18
N ALA A 20 -4.77 -3.30 -16.14
CA ALA A 20 -6.21 -3.56 -16.35
C ALA A 20 -6.62 -5.04 -16.53
N ARG A 21 -5.68 -5.95 -16.83
CA ARG A 21 -5.92 -7.39 -16.99
C ARG A 21 -5.37 -8.25 -15.86
N VAL A 22 -4.61 -7.65 -14.93
CA VAL A 22 -4.12 -8.31 -13.73
C VAL A 22 -4.85 -7.62 -12.58
N ARG A 23 -5.68 -8.35 -11.84
CA ARG A 23 -6.17 -7.86 -10.54
C ARG A 23 -4.98 -7.84 -9.58
N ALA A 24 -4.07 -6.90 -9.77
CA ALA A 24 -2.97 -6.66 -8.86
C ALA A 24 -3.61 -6.15 -7.58
N GLU A 25 -3.60 -6.99 -6.56
CA GLU A 25 -4.02 -6.61 -5.22
C GLU A 25 -2.99 -5.62 -4.67
N GLN A 26 -3.46 -4.70 -3.83
CA GLN A 26 -2.61 -3.80 -3.06
C GLN A 26 -3.05 -3.89 -1.61
N ILE A 27 -2.11 -3.69 -0.71
CA ILE A 27 -2.41 -3.56 0.72
C ILE A 27 -2.42 -2.06 1.04
N ILE A 28 -3.53 -1.58 1.57
CA ILE A 28 -3.73 -0.19 1.94
C ILE A 28 -3.84 -0.12 3.46
N CYS A 29 -2.91 0.60 4.08
CA CYS A 29 -2.83 0.76 5.53
C CYS A 29 -3.19 2.20 5.90
N ASN A 30 -4.27 2.38 6.65
CA ASN A 30 -4.58 3.68 7.23
C ASN A 30 -3.81 3.82 8.55
N VAL A 31 -2.84 4.73 8.57
CA VAL A 31 -1.90 4.88 9.70
C VAL A 31 -2.42 5.97 10.63
N TYR A 32 -2.46 5.63 11.92
CA TYR A 32 -2.89 6.53 12.99
C TYR A 32 -1.74 6.76 13.96
N VAL A 33 -1.46 8.02 14.29
CA VAL A 33 -0.46 8.40 15.29
C VAL A 33 -1.18 9.09 16.44
N LYS A 34 -1.01 8.56 17.66
CA LYS A 34 -1.69 9.06 18.87
C LYS A 34 -3.22 9.17 18.70
N ASN A 35 -3.85 8.11 18.18
CA ASN A 35 -5.29 8.01 17.91
C ASN A 35 -5.85 9.07 16.93
N ARG A 36 -5.00 9.71 16.13
CA ARG A 36 -5.42 10.60 15.06
C ARG A 36 -4.94 10.05 13.72
N TRP A 37 -5.77 10.24 12.70
CA TRP A 37 -5.39 9.91 11.33
C TRP A 37 -4.14 10.69 10.96
N ASP A 38 -3.18 10.02 10.34
CA ASP A 38 -1.90 10.60 9.95
C ASP A 38 -1.68 10.51 8.44
N ARG A 39 -1.77 9.29 7.87
CA ARG A 39 -1.52 9.05 6.44
C ARG A 39 -2.10 7.72 5.98
N VAL A 40 -2.09 7.52 4.66
CA VAL A 40 -2.35 6.22 4.03
C VAL A 40 -1.04 5.73 3.42
N GLU A 41 -0.69 4.49 3.71
CA GLU A 41 0.44 3.80 3.10
C GLU A 41 -0.06 2.70 2.17
N HIS A 42 0.62 2.54 1.04
CA HIS A 42 0.33 1.52 0.06
C HIS A 42 1.50 0.55 -0.05
N TYR A 43 1.19 -0.72 -0.31
CA TYR A 43 2.18 -1.78 -0.43
C TYR A 43 1.85 -2.72 -1.59
N HIS A 44 2.88 -3.20 -2.28
CA HIS A 44 2.74 -4.46 -3.02
C HIS A 44 2.54 -5.60 -2.02
N PRO A 45 1.71 -6.61 -2.32
CA PRO A 45 1.47 -7.75 -1.42
C PRO A 45 2.75 -8.43 -0.95
N GLU A 46 3.68 -8.67 -1.87
CA GLU A 46 4.96 -9.30 -1.61
C GLU A 46 5.87 -8.45 -0.73
N CYS A 47 5.83 -7.12 -0.88
CA CYS A 47 6.62 -6.20 -0.06
C CYS A 47 6.08 -6.13 1.36
N TYR A 48 4.76 -6.18 1.53
CA TYR A 48 4.13 -6.18 2.84
C TYR A 48 4.47 -7.45 3.62
N GLU A 49 4.43 -8.61 2.96
CA GLU A 49 4.81 -9.90 3.56
C GLU A 49 6.29 -9.92 3.92
N GLN A 50 7.18 -9.49 3.00
CA GLN A 50 8.62 -9.42 3.25
C GLN A 50 8.99 -8.46 4.39
N ALA A 51 8.23 -7.38 4.55
CA ALA A 51 8.37 -6.45 5.68
C ALA A 51 7.83 -7.01 7.01
N GLY A 52 7.34 -8.27 7.03
CA GLY A 52 6.83 -8.92 8.22
C GLY A 52 5.43 -8.46 8.62
N SER A 53 4.63 -7.97 7.67
CA SER A 53 3.28 -7.44 7.93
C SER A 53 3.26 -6.33 9.00
N PRO A 54 3.82 -5.13 8.72
CA PRO A 54 4.09 -4.09 9.72
C PRO A 54 2.86 -3.61 10.49
N TYR A 55 1.65 -3.80 9.93
CA TYR A 55 0.37 -3.45 10.57
C TYR A 55 -0.52 -4.69 10.85
N GLY A 56 0.06 -5.89 10.85
CA GLY A 56 -0.65 -7.16 11.01
C GLY A 56 -1.20 -7.71 9.69
N GLU A 57 -1.92 -8.83 9.75
CA GLU A 57 -2.47 -9.47 8.55
C GLU A 57 -3.49 -8.55 7.83
N PRO A 58 -3.41 -8.44 6.48
CA PRO A 58 -4.42 -7.74 5.71
C PRO A 58 -5.79 -8.37 5.95
N LYS A 59 -6.79 -7.56 6.25
CA LYS A 59 -8.17 -8.03 6.38
C LYS A 59 -8.90 -7.81 5.06
N GLY A 60 -9.27 -8.90 4.40
CA GLY A 60 -10.09 -8.93 3.19
C GLY A 60 -11.59 -8.91 3.48
#